data_AF-A0A0G4NQZ4-F1
#
_entry.id   AF-A0A0G4NQZ4-F1
#
_cell.length_a   1.000
_cell.length_b   1.000
_cell.length_c   1.000
_cell.angle_alpha   90.00
_cell.angle_beta   90.00
_cell.angle_gamma   90.00
#
_symmetry.space_group_name_H-M   'P 1'
#
loop_
_entity.id
_entity.type
_entity.pdbx_description
1 polymer ?
#
loop_
_entity_poly.entity_id
_entity_poly.type
_entity_poly.pdbx_seq_one_letter_code
_entity_poly.pdbx_strand_id
1 'polypeptide(L)'
;MSTGVGIVLVLYLAVNLSYMVVVPKFDQIHVDRSVAEQFFDLTLGHLDGGRDTGLRIFNGLLAVSSLGNIIVMTYTAARVKQEIAKEGILPFPKFFSQNTDMSVGRVMRWFQKHGMFKSIMRLSWFSPEEHSEKTPVGALVLHFVSCLVLIFATWGMKPTEAYTLLTSWSAYVVTAFMSTFLGLGILILRFRGPPPTAVSRDGDEPNDQTIPENPTWTDLTGKGINPVVSIIAASVYMAGGLYPVIATWVPPSGLYEQLTKPKAAWWIVPTVSWCVIGLGIAWFLGFVGVAKHIDRKDHRVFVVEKRPEFEPAEGSGKSDVEGSSGRVDPRRSGGLVQVHETVYLSWVGRETLRQRRQGTADGDGTQMEERRESNLSPYAGTDFDGYFTNLNATPGQGRYQY
;
A
#
# COMPACT_ATOMS: atom_id res chain seq x y z
N MET A 1 -15.43 -4.03 1.60
CA MET A 1 -15.17 -2.58 1.40
C MET A 1 -16.45 -1.75 1.43
N SER A 2 -17.46 -2.06 0.63
CA SER A 2 -18.75 -1.32 0.57
C SER A 2 -19.41 -1.12 1.94
N THR A 3 -19.49 -2.17 2.76
CA THR A 3 -20.06 -2.11 4.11
C THR A 3 -19.34 -1.11 5.01
N GLY A 4 -18.00 -1.08 4.94
CA GLY A 4 -17.19 -0.15 5.74
C GLY A 4 -17.45 1.31 5.37
N VAL A 5 -17.45 1.62 4.07
CA VAL A 5 -17.77 2.97 3.57
C VAL A 5 -19.20 3.36 3.94
N GLY A 6 -20.16 2.43 3.80
CA GLY A 6 -21.56 2.67 4.17
C GLY A 6 -21.74 3.00 5.64
N ILE A 7 -21.09 2.26 6.55
CA ILE A 7 -21.13 2.52 7.99
C ILE A 7 -20.55 3.89 8.31
N VAL A 8 -19.38 4.22 7.75
CA VAL A 8 -18.73 5.53 7.97
C VAL A 8 -19.64 6.67 7.51
N LEU A 9 -20.29 6.53 6.36
CA LEU A 9 -21.21 7.54 5.83
C LEU A 9 -22.42 7.76 6.77
N VAL A 10 -23.05 6.68 7.23
CA VAL A 10 -24.18 6.76 8.16
C VAL A 10 -23.76 7.40 9.48
N LEU A 11 -22.65 6.97 10.06
CA LEU A 11 -22.14 7.52 11.32
C LEU A 11 -21.77 8.99 11.18
N TYR A 12 -21.11 9.37 10.08
CA TYR A 12 -20.74 10.76 9.81
C TYR A 12 -21.97 11.66 9.76
N LEU A 13 -23.02 11.26 9.02
CA LEU A 13 -24.26 12.03 8.93
C LEU A 13 -24.98 12.10 10.29
N ALA A 14 -25.05 10.99 11.03
CA ALA A 14 -25.69 10.94 12.34
C ALA A 14 -24.98 11.83 13.37
N VAL A 15 -23.65 11.86 13.38
CA VAL A 15 -22.85 12.74 14.26
C VAL A 15 -23.07 14.21 13.90
N ASN A 16 -23.02 14.57 12.62
CA ASN A 16 -23.30 15.95 12.19
C ASN A 16 -24.71 16.40 12.57
N LEU A 17 -25.72 15.54 12.41
CA LEU A 17 -27.08 15.83 12.85
C LEU A 17 -27.15 16.05 14.36
N SER A 18 -26.44 15.24 15.14
CA SER A 18 -26.38 15.36 16.61
C SER A 18 -25.74 16.69 17.03
N TYR A 19 -24.66 17.12 16.37
CA TYR A 19 -24.06 18.44 16.59
C TYR A 19 -25.03 19.58 16.31
N MET A 20 -25.79 19.47 15.21
CA MET A 20 -26.77 20.49 14.82
C MET A 20 -27.95 20.60 15.79
N VAL A 21 -28.33 19.51 16.45
CA VAL A 21 -29.43 19.47 17.43
C VAL A 21 -28.99 20.00 18.79
N VAL A 22 -27.77 19.67 19.23
CA VAL A 22 -27.31 19.94 20.61
C VAL A 22 -26.60 21.28 20.73
N VAL A 23 -25.75 21.64 19.76
CA VAL A 23 -24.93 22.85 19.86
C VAL A 23 -25.70 24.04 19.30
N PRO A 24 -25.87 25.16 20.04
CA PRO A 24 -26.54 26.34 19.53
C PRO A 24 -25.89 26.91 18.27
N LYS A 25 -26.69 27.44 17.34
CA LYS A 25 -26.21 28.03 16.08
C LYS A 25 -25.17 29.13 16.29
N PHE A 26 -25.30 29.93 17.35
CA PHE A 26 -24.33 30.98 17.66
C PHE A 26 -22.93 30.39 17.91
N ASP A 27 -22.83 29.34 18.73
CA ASP A 27 -21.58 28.67 19.07
C ASP A 27 -20.99 27.86 17.90
N GLN A 28 -21.84 27.40 16.97
CA GLN A 28 -21.38 26.75 15.74
C GLN A 28 -20.72 27.74 14.76
N ILE A 29 -21.15 29.00 14.75
CA ILE A 29 -20.69 30.03 13.81
C ILE A 29 -19.53 30.82 14.42
N HIS A 30 -19.58 31.12 15.72
CA HIS A 30 -18.55 31.82 16.47
C HIS A 30 -17.66 30.81 17.17
N VAL A 31 -16.78 30.19 16.38
CA VAL A 31 -15.93 29.07 16.81
C VAL A 31 -14.73 29.59 17.62
N ASP A 32 -14.91 29.81 18.92
CA ASP A 32 -13.78 29.93 19.86
C ASP A 32 -13.23 28.55 20.26
N ARG A 33 -14.05 27.49 20.13
CA ARG A 33 -13.74 26.07 20.42
C ARG A 33 -14.33 25.17 19.34
N SER A 34 -13.81 23.95 19.18
CA SER A 34 -14.36 23.02 18.18
C SER A 34 -15.81 22.64 18.51
N VAL A 35 -16.65 22.42 17.49
CA VAL A 35 -18.07 22.04 17.68
C VAL A 35 -18.19 20.75 18.51
N ALA A 36 -17.22 19.84 18.35
CA ALA A 36 -17.14 18.62 19.13
C ALA A 36 -16.83 18.89 20.61
N GLU A 37 -15.91 19.80 20.94
CA GLU A 37 -15.65 20.22 22.33
C GLU A 37 -16.92 20.77 22.98
N GLN A 38 -17.63 21.67 22.28
CA GLN A 38 -18.87 22.27 22.78
C GLN A 38 -19.96 21.22 22.99
N PHE A 39 -20.07 20.24 22.10
CA PHE A 39 -20.99 19.12 22.26
C PHE A 39 -20.70 18.31 23.53
N PHE A 40 -19.43 17.96 23.78
CA PHE A 40 -19.05 17.18 24.97
C PHE A 40 -19.22 17.98 26.26
N ASP A 41 -18.98 19.29 26.22
CA ASP A 41 -19.20 20.18 27.36
C ASP A 41 -20.69 20.28 27.72
N LEU A 42 -21.55 20.52 26.72
CA LEU A 42 -23.01 20.63 26.92
C LEU A 42 -23.68 19.31 27.35
N THR A 43 -23.13 18.16 26.95
CA THR A 43 -23.73 16.84 27.24
C THR A 43 -23.17 16.18 28.49
N LEU A 44 -21.84 16.17 28.63
CA LEU A 44 -21.12 15.42 29.66
C LEU A 44 -20.47 16.34 30.71
N GLY A 45 -20.49 17.67 30.51
CA GLY A 45 -19.94 18.64 31.46
C GLY A 45 -20.67 18.65 32.81
N HIS A 46 -21.93 18.23 32.87
CA HIS A 46 -22.71 18.17 34.11
C HIS A 46 -22.48 16.89 34.96
N LEU A 47 -21.67 15.94 34.48
CA LEU A 47 -21.47 14.64 35.16
C LEU A 47 -20.66 14.75 36.47
N ASP A 48 -19.91 15.84 36.67
CA ASP A 48 -19.15 16.09 37.88
C ASP A 48 -19.23 17.58 38.23
N GLY A 49 -19.17 17.95 39.52
CA GLY A 49 -19.28 19.34 39.97
C GLY A 49 -18.11 20.24 39.56
N GLY A 50 -17.14 19.70 38.82
CA GLY A 50 -15.98 20.40 38.25
C GLY A 50 -16.22 20.89 36.83
N ARG A 51 -15.83 22.14 36.55
CA ARG A 51 -16.15 22.89 35.32
C ARG A 51 -15.52 22.40 34.00
N ASP A 52 -14.87 21.23 33.92
CA ASP A 52 -14.14 20.80 32.70
C ASP A 52 -14.20 19.29 32.39
N THR A 53 -15.12 18.53 32.99
CA THR A 53 -15.14 17.06 32.83
C THR A 53 -15.43 16.62 31.40
N GLY A 54 -16.36 17.28 30.70
CA GLY A 54 -16.66 17.01 29.30
C GLY A 54 -15.45 17.20 28.38
N LEU A 55 -14.70 18.29 28.56
CA LEU A 55 -13.48 18.59 27.80
C LEU A 55 -12.37 17.58 28.04
N ARG A 56 -12.18 17.11 29.28
CA ARG A 56 -11.18 16.09 29.59
C ARG A 56 -11.47 14.76 28.90
N ILE A 57 -12.74 14.34 28.92
CA ILE A 57 -13.19 13.11 28.24
C ILE A 57 -12.96 13.25 26.73
N PHE A 58 -13.38 14.38 26.14
CA PHE A 58 -13.17 14.65 24.72
C PHE A 58 -11.69 14.60 24.34
N ASN A 59 -10.82 15.31 25.08
CA ASN A 59 -9.39 15.32 24.81
C ASN A 59 -8.75 13.94 24.96
N GLY A 60 -9.21 13.13 25.92
CA GLY A 60 -8.77 11.74 26.06
C GLY A 60 -9.15 10.87 24.86
N LEU A 61 -10.41 10.93 24.42
CA LEU A 61 -10.88 10.21 23.23
C LEU A 61 -10.18 10.67 21.96
N LEU A 62 -9.98 11.98 21.81
CA LEU A 62 -9.26 12.59 20.70
C LEU A 62 -7.80 12.11 20.66
N ALA A 63 -7.13 12.03 21.81
CA ALA A 63 -5.75 11.55 21.91
C ALA A 63 -5.63 10.07 21.50
N VAL A 64 -6.54 9.21 21.98
CA VAL A 64 -6.55 7.78 21.62
C VAL A 64 -6.83 7.60 20.12
N SER A 65 -7.82 8.31 19.58
CA SER A 65 -8.16 8.29 18.16
C SER A 65 -6.99 8.76 17.27
N SER A 66 -6.38 9.89 17.64
CA SER A 66 -5.23 10.46 16.91
C SER A 66 -4.01 9.54 16.97
N LEU A 67 -3.74 8.90 18.11
CA LEU A 67 -2.67 7.92 18.27
C LEU A 67 -2.87 6.72 17.33
N GLY A 68 -4.08 6.14 17.30
CA GLY A 68 -4.41 5.04 16.40
C GLY A 68 -4.21 5.42 14.93
N ASN A 69 -4.68 6.60 14.53
CA ASN A 69 -4.48 7.11 13.17
C ASN A 69 -2.99 7.28 12.82
N ILE A 70 -2.17 7.84 13.72
CA ILE A 70 -0.72 7.99 13.52
C ILE A 70 -0.05 6.62 13.31
N ILE A 71 -0.40 5.61 14.13
CA ILE A 71 0.18 4.26 14.01
C ILE A 71 -0.15 3.64 12.65
N VAL A 72 -1.43 3.64 12.26
CA VAL A 72 -1.90 3.04 10.99
C VAL A 72 -1.30 3.76 9.78
N MET A 73 -1.28 5.10 9.80
CA MET A 73 -0.74 5.89 8.71
C MET A 73 0.78 5.74 8.59
N THR A 74 1.49 5.69 9.72
CA THR A 74 2.95 5.47 9.76
C THR A 74 3.32 4.12 9.14
N TYR A 75 2.61 3.07 9.54
CA TYR A 75 2.80 1.72 9.00
C TYR A 75 2.54 1.68 7.48
N THR A 76 1.38 2.19 7.06
CA THR A 76 0.99 2.21 5.64
C THR A 76 1.99 2.99 4.80
N ALA A 77 2.37 4.18 5.26
CA ALA A 77 3.32 5.04 4.56
C ALA A 77 4.73 4.45 4.49
N ALA A 78 5.15 3.65 5.48
CA ALA A 78 6.43 2.93 5.43
C ALA A 78 6.37 1.76 4.44
N ARG A 79 5.30 0.95 4.44
CA ARG A 79 5.13 -0.14 3.48
C ARG A 79 5.06 0.36 2.04
N VAL A 80 4.32 1.45 1.77
CA VAL A 80 4.30 2.06 0.42
C VAL A 80 5.71 2.50 -0.01
N LYS A 81 6.49 3.14 0.87
CA LYS A 81 7.88 3.52 0.56
C LYS A 81 8.78 2.31 0.33
N GLN A 82 8.59 1.22 1.07
CA GLN A 82 9.33 -0.02 0.87
C GLN A 82 9.03 -0.63 -0.50
N GLU A 83 7.76 -0.70 -0.91
CA GLU A 83 7.38 -1.22 -2.22
C GLU A 83 7.94 -0.36 -3.35
N ILE A 84 7.96 0.96 -3.18
CA ILE A 84 8.63 1.87 -4.12
C ILE A 84 10.16 1.63 -4.13
N ALA A 85 10.77 1.36 -2.98
CA ALA A 85 12.20 1.06 -2.87
C ALA A 85 12.58 -0.24 -3.59
N LYS A 86 11.70 -1.25 -3.56
CA LYS A 86 11.88 -2.52 -4.27
C LYS A 86 11.93 -2.35 -5.78
N GLU A 87 11.28 -1.33 -6.35
CA GLU A 87 11.42 -0.99 -7.78
C GLU A 87 12.82 -0.45 -8.13
N GLY A 88 13.68 -0.18 -7.14
CA GLY A 88 15.05 0.24 -7.38
C GLY A 88 15.22 1.71 -7.79
N ILE A 89 14.13 2.48 -7.79
CA ILE A 89 14.12 3.88 -8.24
C ILE A 89 14.59 4.89 -7.17
N LEU A 90 14.58 4.48 -5.89
CA LEU A 90 15.04 5.32 -4.78
C LEU A 90 16.57 5.30 -4.66
N PRO A 91 17.20 6.35 -4.12
CA PRO A 91 18.61 6.28 -3.74
C PRO A 91 18.79 5.21 -2.64
N PHE A 92 19.87 4.44 -2.71
CA PHE A 92 20.15 3.33 -1.79
C PHE A 92 18.99 2.34 -1.61
N PRO A 93 18.42 1.81 -2.71
CA PRO A 93 17.17 1.05 -2.67
C PRO A 93 17.31 -0.24 -1.85
N LYS A 94 18.51 -0.84 -1.82
CA LYS A 94 18.83 -2.02 -0.99
C LYS A 94 18.61 -1.78 0.52
N PHE A 95 18.89 -0.58 1.02
CA PHE A 95 18.68 -0.27 2.44
C PHE A 95 17.18 -0.06 2.74
N PHE A 96 16.45 0.62 1.85
CA PHE A 96 15.04 0.94 2.07
C PHE A 96 14.09 -0.21 1.75
N SER A 97 14.47 -1.16 0.90
CA SER A 97 13.66 -2.34 0.56
C SER A 97 13.79 -3.48 1.58
N GLN A 98 14.82 -3.45 2.43
CA GLN A 98 15.12 -4.51 3.38
C GLN A 98 14.01 -4.72 4.42
N ASN A 99 13.63 -5.98 4.58
CA ASN A 99 12.84 -6.46 5.69
C ASN A 99 13.79 -6.93 6.79
N THR A 100 13.79 -6.25 7.93
CA THR A 100 14.62 -6.60 9.07
C THR A 100 13.75 -7.17 10.17
N ASP A 101 14.20 -8.20 10.87
CA ASP A 101 13.52 -8.70 12.07
C ASP A 101 13.78 -7.75 13.26
N MET A 102 13.26 -6.54 13.21
CA MET A 102 13.12 -5.68 14.40
C MET A 102 11.67 -5.76 14.87
N SER A 103 11.19 -6.98 15.05
CA SER A 103 9.81 -7.28 15.39
C SER A 103 9.54 -7.05 16.88
N VAL A 104 8.27 -6.79 17.23
CA VAL A 104 7.83 -6.70 18.64
C VAL A 104 8.15 -8.01 19.37
N GLY A 105 8.10 -9.15 18.66
CA GLY A 105 8.49 -10.46 19.18
C GLY A 105 9.95 -10.52 19.68
N ARG A 106 10.89 -9.73 19.14
CA ARG A 106 12.26 -9.68 19.66
C ARG A 106 12.35 -8.91 20.98
N VAL A 107 11.70 -7.76 21.07
CA VAL A 107 11.59 -6.97 22.30
C VAL A 107 10.89 -7.77 23.39
N MET A 108 9.87 -8.51 23.00
CA MET A 108 9.14 -9.40 23.87
C MET A 108 9.99 -10.56 24.40
N ARG A 109 10.75 -11.23 23.54
CA ARG A 109 11.74 -12.24 23.95
C ARG A 109 12.75 -11.65 24.94
N TRP A 110 13.15 -10.39 24.76
CA TRP A 110 14.01 -9.69 25.71
C TRP A 110 13.33 -9.47 27.08
N PHE A 111 12.07 -9.02 27.11
CA PHE A 111 11.29 -8.87 28.35
C PHE A 111 11.09 -10.21 29.09
N GLN A 112 10.77 -11.28 28.35
CA GLN A 112 10.65 -12.63 28.90
C GLN A 112 11.97 -13.14 29.46
N LYS A 113 13.09 -12.94 28.73
CA LYS A 113 14.44 -13.31 29.18
C LYS A 113 14.84 -12.58 30.47
N HIS A 114 14.47 -11.32 30.62
CA HIS A 114 14.72 -10.53 31.83
C HIS A 114 13.72 -10.79 32.97
N GLY A 115 12.71 -11.64 32.76
CA GLY A 115 11.73 -12.00 33.79
C GLY A 115 10.82 -10.85 34.22
N MET A 116 10.72 -9.79 33.42
CA MET A 116 9.85 -8.64 33.71
C MET A 116 8.42 -8.92 33.23
N PHE A 117 7.42 -8.43 33.96
CA PHE A 117 6.00 -8.58 33.61
C PHE A 117 5.52 -10.04 33.44
N LYS A 118 6.07 -11.00 34.21
CA LYS A 118 5.75 -12.44 34.12
C LYS A 118 4.24 -12.78 34.11
N SER A 119 3.41 -11.99 34.80
CA SER A 119 1.96 -12.22 34.83
C SER A 119 1.24 -11.75 33.56
N ILE A 120 1.76 -10.70 32.91
CA ILE A 120 1.21 -10.12 31.68
C ILE A 120 1.73 -10.90 30.46
N MET A 121 3.01 -11.27 30.45
CA MET A 121 3.67 -12.02 29.36
C MET A 121 3.21 -13.48 29.23
N ARG A 122 2.30 -13.96 30.11
CA ARG A 122 1.65 -15.28 30.02
C ARG A 122 0.37 -15.28 29.17
N LEU A 123 -0.16 -14.10 28.82
CA LEU A 123 -1.34 -14.02 27.97
C LEU A 123 -0.98 -14.39 26.54
N SER A 124 -1.86 -15.11 25.84
CA SER A 124 -1.67 -15.54 24.44
C SER A 124 -1.33 -14.37 23.50
N TRP A 125 -1.97 -13.22 23.71
CA TRP A 125 -1.73 -11.99 22.95
C TRP A 125 -0.28 -11.49 23.05
N PHE A 126 0.43 -11.92 24.08
CA PHE A 126 1.81 -11.60 24.36
C PHE A 126 2.75 -12.78 24.00
N SER A 127 2.37 -13.61 23.03
CA SER A 127 3.24 -14.61 22.43
C SER A 127 4.22 -13.93 21.45
N PRO A 128 5.55 -14.11 21.61
CA PRO A 128 6.53 -13.56 20.68
C PRO A 128 6.42 -14.09 19.25
N GLU A 129 5.89 -15.30 19.10
CA GLU A 129 5.74 -16.00 17.82
C GLU A 129 4.67 -15.31 16.96
N GLU A 130 3.57 -14.90 17.58
CA GLU A 130 2.49 -14.14 16.93
C GLU A 130 2.94 -12.73 16.50
N HIS A 131 4.07 -12.24 17.01
CA HIS A 131 4.54 -10.85 16.84
C HIS A 131 5.90 -10.76 16.14
N SER A 132 6.33 -11.82 15.45
CA SER A 132 7.65 -11.91 14.79
C SER A 132 7.68 -11.41 13.34
N GLU A 133 6.64 -10.69 12.88
CA GLU A 133 6.57 -10.20 11.50
C GLU A 133 7.76 -9.29 11.16
N LYS A 134 8.36 -9.50 9.98
CA LYS A 134 9.50 -8.71 9.52
C LYS A 134 9.07 -7.25 9.29
N THR A 135 9.79 -6.32 9.91
CA THR A 135 9.49 -4.88 9.87
C THR A 135 10.36 -4.15 8.83
N PRO A 136 9.79 -3.17 8.09
CA PRO A 136 10.52 -2.41 7.09
C PRO A 136 11.28 -1.25 7.73
N VAL A 137 12.33 -1.57 8.49
CA VAL A 137 13.07 -0.59 9.31
C VAL A 137 13.62 0.56 8.46
N GLY A 138 14.21 0.27 7.30
CA GLY A 138 14.74 1.31 6.41
C GLY A 138 13.65 2.30 5.97
N ALA A 139 12.49 1.80 5.55
CA ALA A 139 11.38 2.65 5.14
C ALA A 139 10.74 3.42 6.32
N LEU A 140 10.73 2.85 7.53
CA LEU A 140 10.32 3.55 8.76
C LEU A 140 11.28 4.70 9.09
N VAL A 141 12.60 4.48 9.00
CA VAL A 141 13.60 5.54 9.19
C VAL A 141 13.42 6.64 8.15
N LEU A 142 13.23 6.28 6.89
CA LEU A 142 12.95 7.24 5.82
C LEU A 142 11.71 8.09 6.12
N HIS A 143 10.63 7.44 6.58
CA HIS A 143 9.42 8.15 6.96
C HIS A 143 9.64 9.05 8.18
N PHE A 144 10.29 8.56 9.23
CA PHE A 144 10.61 9.33 10.43
C PHE A 144 11.41 10.59 10.10
N VAL A 145 12.47 10.46 9.29
CA VAL A 145 13.27 11.61 8.84
C VAL A 145 12.42 12.59 8.03
N SER A 146 11.56 12.09 7.13
CA SER A 146 10.65 12.96 6.37
C SER A 146 9.68 13.74 7.26
N CYS A 147 9.14 13.10 8.31
CA CYS A 147 8.28 13.76 9.28
C CYS A 147 9.05 14.80 10.09
N LEU A 148 10.28 14.49 10.52
CA LEU A 148 11.14 15.41 11.26
C LEU A 148 11.43 16.68 10.45
N VAL A 149 11.71 16.53 9.15
CA VAL A 149 11.90 17.68 8.24
C VAL A 149 10.65 18.55 8.18
N LEU A 150 9.46 17.96 8.06
CA LEU A 150 8.20 18.70 8.04
C LEU A 150 7.92 19.41 9.37
N ILE A 151 8.17 18.75 10.50
CA ILE A 151 7.99 19.32 11.84
C ILE A 151 8.92 20.52 12.02
N PHE A 152 10.21 20.39 11.65
CA PHE A 152 11.16 21.50 11.74
C PHE A 152 10.81 22.64 10.78
N ALA A 153 10.32 22.33 9.59
CA ALA A 153 9.87 23.35 8.63
C ALA A 153 8.73 24.22 9.18
N THR A 154 7.91 23.67 10.10
CA THR A 154 6.79 24.40 10.74
C THR A 154 7.05 24.79 12.20
N TRP A 155 8.26 24.63 12.71
CA TRP A 155 8.58 24.79 14.14
C TRP A 155 8.20 26.17 14.73
N GLY A 156 8.35 27.24 13.94
CA GLY A 156 8.03 28.60 14.36
C GLY A 156 6.56 29.01 14.21
N MET A 157 5.69 28.13 13.72
CA MET A 157 4.29 28.43 13.43
C MET A 157 3.39 28.06 14.61
N LYS A 158 2.22 28.71 14.71
CA LYS A 158 1.19 28.28 15.66
C LYS A 158 0.68 26.87 15.30
N PRO A 159 0.31 26.01 16.27
CA PRO A 159 -0.09 24.63 15.99
C PRO A 159 -1.24 24.50 14.98
N THR A 160 -2.25 25.38 15.05
CA THR A 160 -3.38 25.38 14.11
C THR A 160 -2.93 25.75 12.70
N GLU A 161 -2.06 26.74 12.56
CA GLU A 161 -1.53 27.18 11.27
C GLU A 161 -0.63 26.10 10.65
N ALA A 162 0.27 25.51 11.44
CA ALA A 162 1.11 24.39 11.01
C ALA A 162 0.26 23.20 10.55
N TYR A 163 -0.77 22.84 11.32
CA TYR A 163 -1.71 21.78 10.97
C TYR A 163 -2.42 22.08 9.64
N THR A 164 -2.99 23.27 9.46
CA THR A 164 -3.67 23.64 8.22
C THR A 164 -2.74 23.64 7.01
N LEU A 165 -1.49 24.10 7.18
CA LEU A 165 -0.51 24.12 6.10
C LEU A 165 -0.09 22.70 5.69
N LEU A 166 0.30 21.87 6.67
CA LEU A 166 0.75 20.49 6.43
C LEU A 166 -0.36 19.62 5.84
N THR A 167 -1.58 19.75 6.35
CA THR A 167 -2.74 19.04 5.81
C THR A 167 -3.10 19.51 4.41
N SER A 168 -2.97 20.81 4.12
CA SER A 168 -3.17 21.35 2.78
C SER A 168 -2.14 20.82 1.77
N TRP A 169 -0.85 20.77 2.15
CA TRP A 169 0.18 20.14 1.30
C TRP A 169 -0.08 18.66 1.08
N SER A 170 -0.41 17.91 2.13
CA SER A 170 -0.75 16.49 2.01
C SER A 170 -1.97 16.28 1.12
N ALA A 171 -3.04 17.06 1.32
CA ALA A 171 -4.25 16.97 0.51
C ALA A 171 -3.98 17.32 -0.95
N TYR A 172 -3.15 18.32 -1.23
CA TYR A 172 -2.79 18.69 -2.59
C TYR A 172 -1.97 17.61 -3.30
N VAL A 173 -0.86 17.18 -2.68
CA VAL A 173 0.11 16.26 -3.29
C VAL A 173 -0.38 14.81 -3.28
N VAL A 174 -0.90 14.34 -2.15
CA VAL A 174 -1.23 12.92 -1.95
C VAL A 174 -2.67 12.63 -2.32
N THR A 175 -3.62 13.51 -2.00
CA THR A 175 -5.04 13.25 -2.28
C THR A 175 -5.43 13.73 -3.66
N ALA A 176 -5.29 15.02 -3.96
CA ALA A 176 -5.80 15.62 -5.19
C ALA A 176 -5.03 15.13 -6.41
N PHE A 177 -3.69 15.29 -6.40
CA PHE A 177 -2.84 14.88 -7.52
C PHE A 177 -2.93 13.38 -7.81
N MET A 178 -2.72 12.51 -6.81
CA MET A 178 -2.83 11.06 -7.04
C MET A 178 -4.21 10.62 -7.47
N SER A 179 -5.29 11.26 -6.99
CA SER A 179 -6.65 10.93 -7.43
C SER A 179 -6.89 11.32 -8.89
N THR A 180 -6.35 12.44 -9.34
CA THR A 180 -6.37 12.83 -10.76
C THR A 180 -5.67 11.78 -11.62
N PHE A 181 -4.45 11.38 -11.27
CA PHE A 181 -3.70 10.40 -12.05
C PHE A 181 -4.29 9.00 -11.99
N LEU A 182 -4.84 8.59 -10.85
CA LEU A 182 -5.52 7.30 -10.71
C LEU A 182 -6.77 7.26 -11.59
N GLY A 183 -7.61 8.30 -11.52
CA GLY A 183 -8.81 8.41 -12.37
C GLY A 183 -8.44 8.43 -13.85
N LEU A 184 -7.44 9.23 -14.24
CA LEU A 184 -6.94 9.28 -15.61
C LEU A 184 -6.39 7.93 -16.08
N GLY A 185 -5.60 7.24 -15.26
CA GLY A 185 -5.03 5.93 -15.57
C GLY A 185 -6.10 4.87 -15.81
N ILE A 186 -7.14 4.84 -14.97
CA ILE A 186 -8.29 3.94 -15.15
C ILE A 186 -9.02 4.27 -16.46
N LEU A 187 -9.25 5.55 -16.77
CA LEU A 187 -9.88 5.96 -18.02
C LEU A 187 -9.06 5.53 -19.23
N ILE A 188 -7.74 5.74 -19.21
CA ILE A 188 -6.83 5.29 -20.27
C ILE A 188 -6.94 3.78 -20.48
N LEU A 189 -6.93 2.97 -19.41
CA LEU A 189 -7.09 1.52 -19.51
C LEU A 189 -8.44 1.13 -20.13
N ARG A 190 -9.52 1.79 -19.71
CA ARG A 190 -10.86 1.51 -20.25
C ARG A 190 -10.98 1.84 -21.74
N PHE A 191 -10.38 2.95 -22.19
CA PHE A 191 -10.42 3.33 -23.61
C PHE A 191 -9.41 2.59 -24.49
N ARG A 192 -8.27 2.16 -23.94
CA ARG A 192 -7.22 1.44 -24.69
C ARG A 192 -7.52 -0.05 -24.87
N GLY A 193 -8.49 -0.58 -24.13
CA GLY A 193 -8.81 -2.00 -24.09
C GLY A 193 -7.95 -2.77 -23.09
N PRO A 194 -8.35 -4.00 -22.74
CA PRO A 194 -7.57 -4.80 -21.81
C PRO A 194 -6.21 -5.18 -22.41
N PRO A 195 -5.17 -5.29 -21.57
CA PRO A 195 -3.88 -5.77 -22.05
C PRO A 195 -4.00 -7.20 -22.59
N PRO A 196 -3.18 -7.61 -23.58
CA PRO A 196 -3.12 -8.99 -24.02
C PRO A 196 -2.70 -9.87 -22.85
N THR A 197 -3.64 -10.60 -22.26
CA THR A 197 -3.36 -11.61 -21.24
C THR A 197 -3.04 -12.92 -21.93
N ALA A 198 -1.92 -13.55 -21.57
CA ALA A 198 -1.63 -14.90 -22.02
C ALA A 198 -2.73 -15.83 -21.50
N VAL A 199 -3.39 -16.57 -22.40
CA VAL A 199 -4.39 -17.59 -22.04
C VAL A 199 -3.64 -18.68 -21.27
N SER A 200 -3.89 -18.80 -19.97
CA SER A 200 -3.38 -19.92 -19.18
C SER A 200 -4.20 -21.15 -19.55
N ARG A 201 -3.58 -22.09 -20.25
CA ARG A 201 -4.19 -23.37 -20.63
C ARG A 201 -3.76 -24.41 -19.61
N ASP A 202 -4.25 -24.28 -18.39
CA ASP A 202 -4.03 -25.28 -17.35
C ASP A 202 -5.10 -26.37 -17.43
N GLY A 203 -4.62 -27.61 -17.58
CA GLY A 203 -5.21 -28.93 -17.26
C GLY A 203 -6.72 -29.19 -17.41
N ASP A 204 -7.06 -30.12 -18.32
CA ASP A 204 -8.06 -31.21 -18.20
C ASP A 204 -9.42 -30.99 -17.49
N GLU A 205 -9.99 -29.79 -17.51
CA GLU A 205 -11.44 -29.60 -17.38
C GLU A 205 -12.03 -28.99 -18.66
N PRO A 206 -13.07 -29.61 -19.26
CA PRO A 206 -13.76 -29.02 -20.40
C PRO A 206 -14.70 -27.93 -19.89
N ASN A 207 -14.14 -26.83 -19.37
CA ASN A 207 -14.93 -25.63 -19.17
C ASN A 207 -14.87 -24.81 -20.46
N ASP A 208 -16.00 -24.81 -21.15
CA ASP A 208 -16.30 -24.23 -22.46
C ASP A 208 -16.23 -22.69 -22.47
N GLN A 209 -15.09 -22.13 -22.06
CA GLN A 209 -14.82 -20.70 -22.06
C GLN A 209 -13.46 -20.42 -22.71
N THR A 210 -13.42 -20.61 -24.02
CA THR A 210 -12.39 -20.03 -24.87
C THR A 210 -12.47 -18.51 -24.75
N ILE A 211 -11.56 -17.90 -23.98
CA ILE A 211 -11.42 -16.44 -23.94
C ILE A 211 -11.18 -15.96 -25.38
N PRO A 212 -11.99 -15.03 -25.93
CA PRO A 212 -11.83 -14.55 -27.30
C PRO A 212 -10.41 -14.02 -27.55
N GLU A 213 -9.89 -14.16 -28.79
CA GLU A 213 -8.57 -13.62 -29.18
C GLU A 213 -8.42 -12.11 -28.90
N ASN A 214 -9.54 -11.38 -28.81
CA ASN A 214 -9.61 -10.00 -28.34
C ASN A 214 -10.62 -9.90 -27.17
N PRO A 215 -10.21 -10.11 -25.92
CA PRO A 215 -11.12 -10.08 -24.79
C PRO A 215 -11.69 -8.67 -24.61
N THR A 216 -13.00 -8.57 -24.36
CA THR A 216 -13.62 -7.32 -23.92
C THR A 216 -13.47 -7.19 -22.40
N TRP A 217 -13.51 -5.97 -21.87
CA TRP A 217 -13.51 -5.75 -20.42
C TRP A 217 -14.61 -6.54 -19.69
N THR A 218 -15.77 -6.70 -20.31
CA THR A 218 -16.90 -7.49 -19.77
C THR A 218 -16.55 -8.98 -19.62
N ASP A 219 -15.71 -9.50 -20.51
CA ASP A 219 -15.29 -10.91 -20.50
C ASP A 219 -14.30 -11.16 -19.36
N LEU A 220 -13.45 -10.18 -19.05
CA LEU A 220 -12.44 -10.27 -17.98
C LEU A 220 -13.00 -9.97 -16.58
N THR A 221 -13.95 -9.04 -16.45
CA THR A 221 -14.50 -8.64 -15.14
C THR A 221 -15.76 -9.41 -14.73
N GLY A 222 -16.30 -10.23 -15.63
CA GLY A 222 -17.55 -10.95 -15.44
C GLY A 222 -18.79 -10.04 -15.40
N LYS A 223 -19.97 -10.67 -15.29
CA LYS A 223 -21.29 -10.02 -15.37
C LYS A 223 -21.62 -9.07 -14.20
N GLY A 224 -20.82 -9.06 -13.14
CA GLY A 224 -21.09 -8.29 -11.92
C GLY A 224 -20.66 -6.82 -11.97
N ILE A 225 -19.80 -6.44 -12.93
CA ILE A 225 -19.20 -5.10 -12.98
C ILE A 225 -19.58 -4.44 -14.30
N ASN A 226 -20.40 -3.38 -14.23
CA ASN A 226 -20.75 -2.60 -15.41
C ASN A 226 -19.59 -1.66 -15.80
N PRO A 227 -19.00 -1.81 -17.01
CA PRO A 227 -17.89 -0.96 -17.45
C PRO A 227 -18.24 0.54 -17.50
N VAL A 228 -19.49 0.89 -17.79
CA VAL A 228 -19.95 2.28 -17.86
C VAL A 228 -19.91 2.94 -16.48
N VAL A 229 -20.32 2.21 -15.44
CA VAL A 229 -20.24 2.70 -14.04
C VAL A 229 -18.80 2.96 -13.65
N SER A 230 -17.87 2.09 -14.07
CA SER A 230 -16.43 2.29 -13.84
C SER A 230 -15.91 3.55 -14.54
N ILE A 231 -16.35 3.84 -15.77
CA ILE A 231 -15.95 5.05 -16.52
C ILE A 231 -16.51 6.31 -15.86
N ILE A 232 -17.79 6.32 -15.48
CA ILE A 232 -18.42 7.45 -14.78
C ILE A 232 -17.70 7.70 -13.45
N ALA A 233 -17.49 6.65 -12.64
CA ALA A 233 -16.81 6.76 -11.36
C ALA A 233 -15.38 7.30 -11.51
N ALA A 234 -14.60 6.78 -12.47
CA ALA A 234 -13.26 7.27 -12.73
C ALA A 234 -13.25 8.73 -13.21
N SER A 235 -14.25 9.14 -14.01
CA SER A 235 -14.38 10.52 -14.49
C SER A 235 -14.70 11.50 -13.35
N VAL A 236 -15.65 11.14 -12.48
CA VAL A 236 -15.99 11.93 -11.28
C VAL A 236 -14.78 12.02 -10.35
N TYR A 237 -14.08 10.91 -10.12
CA TYR A 237 -12.91 10.86 -9.27
C TYR A 237 -11.75 11.71 -9.82
N MET A 238 -11.50 11.64 -11.13
CA MET A 238 -10.51 12.47 -11.82
C MET A 238 -10.86 13.96 -11.72
N ALA A 239 -12.11 14.33 -12.01
CA ALA A 239 -12.57 15.72 -11.94
C ALA A 239 -12.49 16.27 -10.51
N GLY A 240 -12.91 15.47 -9.52
CA GLY A 240 -12.84 15.80 -8.10
C GLY A 240 -11.41 16.00 -7.61
N GLY A 241 -10.46 15.16 -8.05
CA GLY A 241 -9.03 15.35 -7.75
C GLY A 241 -8.41 16.53 -8.50
N LEU A 242 -8.84 16.78 -9.74
CA LEU A 242 -8.31 17.85 -10.57
C LEU A 242 -8.77 19.24 -10.09
N TYR A 243 -9.97 19.33 -9.50
CA TYR A 243 -10.51 20.60 -9.03
C TYR A 243 -9.59 21.31 -8.03
N PRO A 244 -9.14 20.70 -6.90
CA PRO A 244 -8.21 21.37 -5.99
C PRO A 244 -6.86 21.71 -6.64
N VAL A 245 -6.39 20.89 -7.60
CA VAL A 245 -5.11 21.14 -8.30
C VAL A 245 -5.16 22.47 -9.06
N ILE A 246 -6.30 22.78 -9.68
CA ILE A 246 -6.52 24.02 -10.45
C ILE A 246 -7.01 25.16 -9.55
N ALA A 247 -8.03 24.92 -8.73
CA ALA A 247 -8.74 25.96 -7.98
C ALA A 247 -7.86 26.69 -6.96
N THR A 248 -6.86 26.01 -6.40
CA THR A 248 -5.90 26.63 -5.47
C THR A 248 -4.94 27.63 -6.13
N TRP A 249 -4.83 27.64 -7.46
CA TRP A 249 -4.11 28.68 -8.20
C TRP A 249 -4.94 29.94 -8.44
N VAL A 250 -6.22 29.94 -8.05
CA VAL A 250 -7.09 31.11 -8.14
C VAL A 250 -6.98 31.88 -6.82
N PRO A 251 -6.64 33.18 -6.84
CA PRO A 251 -6.56 33.97 -5.63
C PRO A 251 -7.93 34.02 -4.93
N PRO A 252 -7.97 33.91 -3.59
CA PRO A 252 -9.21 34.06 -2.85
C PRO A 252 -9.76 35.48 -3.06
N SER A 253 -11.05 35.60 -3.33
CA SER A 253 -11.71 36.90 -3.55
C SER A 253 -13.06 36.98 -2.84
N GLY A 254 -13.44 38.18 -2.40
CA GLY A 254 -14.77 38.47 -1.85
C GLY A 254 -15.04 37.76 -0.52
N LEU A 255 -16.21 37.13 -0.41
CA LEU A 255 -16.65 36.47 0.82
C LEU A 255 -15.71 35.34 1.26
N TYR A 256 -15.11 34.62 0.30
CA TYR A 256 -14.20 33.51 0.61
C TYR A 256 -12.93 33.99 1.31
N GLU A 257 -12.33 35.08 0.86
CA GLU A 257 -11.16 35.70 1.49
C GLU A 257 -11.48 36.19 2.91
N GLN A 258 -12.66 36.79 3.09
CA GLN A 258 -13.13 37.28 4.39
C GLN A 258 -13.37 36.14 5.40
N LEU A 259 -13.84 34.99 4.92
CA LEU A 259 -14.13 33.81 5.75
C LEU A 259 -12.89 32.96 6.04
N THR A 260 -11.98 32.81 5.08
CA THR A 260 -10.78 31.97 5.24
C THR A 260 -9.60 32.70 5.87
N LYS A 261 -9.54 34.04 5.76
CA LYS A 261 -8.44 34.91 6.24
C LYS A 261 -7.08 34.20 6.18
N PRO A 262 -6.65 33.73 5.00
CA PRO A 262 -5.46 32.92 4.88
C PRO A 262 -4.25 33.76 5.33
N LYS A 263 -3.64 33.39 6.46
CA LYS A 263 -2.45 34.09 6.98
C LYS A 263 -1.21 33.84 6.13
N ALA A 264 -1.15 32.67 5.48
CA ALA A 264 -0.15 32.34 4.48
C ALA A 264 -0.65 32.77 3.10
N ALA A 265 0.25 33.25 2.24
CA ALA A 265 -0.12 33.62 0.89
C ALA A 265 -0.67 32.40 0.12
N TRP A 266 -1.78 32.60 -0.59
CA TRP A 266 -2.55 31.54 -1.26
C TRP A 266 -1.71 30.66 -2.21
N TRP A 267 -0.66 31.24 -2.82
CA TRP A 267 0.21 30.55 -3.77
C TRP A 267 1.26 29.63 -3.11
N ILE A 268 1.48 29.72 -1.79
CA ILE A 268 2.54 28.93 -1.11
C ILE A 268 2.26 27.43 -1.21
N VAL A 269 1.02 27.03 -0.93
CA VAL A 269 0.61 25.62 -0.98
C VAL A 269 0.82 25.00 -2.36
N PRO A 270 0.24 25.55 -3.45
CA PRO A 270 0.43 24.96 -4.76
C PRO A 270 1.88 25.08 -5.24
N THR A 271 2.58 26.19 -5.00
CA THR A 271 3.97 26.36 -5.45
C THR A 271 4.91 25.33 -4.84
N VAL A 272 4.90 25.18 -3.50
CA VAL A 272 5.76 24.20 -2.81
C VAL A 272 5.41 22.78 -3.26
N SER A 273 4.12 22.48 -3.42
CA SER A 273 3.67 21.17 -3.89
C SER A 273 4.19 20.83 -5.29
N TRP A 274 4.10 21.78 -6.23
CA TRP A 274 4.64 21.61 -7.58
C TRP A 274 6.17 21.53 -7.58
N CYS A 275 6.87 22.22 -6.69
CA CYS A 275 8.31 22.04 -6.51
C CYS A 275 8.65 20.62 -6.06
N VAL A 276 7.93 20.07 -5.08
CA VAL A 276 8.14 18.69 -4.59
C VAL A 276 7.87 17.67 -5.70
N ILE A 277 6.77 17.81 -6.44
CA ILE A 277 6.43 16.95 -7.57
C ILE A 277 7.49 17.08 -8.67
N GLY A 278 7.89 18.31 -9.01
CA GLY A 278 8.90 18.60 -10.02
C GLY A 278 10.25 17.99 -9.70
N LEU A 279 10.69 18.04 -8.44
CA LEU A 279 11.91 17.36 -7.98
C LEU A 279 11.80 15.84 -8.13
N GLY A 280 10.64 15.25 -7.83
CA GLY A 280 10.39 13.82 -8.04
C GLY A 280 10.46 13.42 -9.52
N ILE A 281 9.85 14.22 -10.41
CA ILE A 281 9.90 14.01 -11.87
C ILE A 281 11.34 14.15 -12.37
N ALA A 282 12.06 15.20 -11.96
CA ALA A 282 13.45 15.43 -12.35
C ALA A 282 14.36 14.28 -11.90
N TRP A 283 14.17 13.77 -10.68
CA TRP A 283 14.87 12.59 -10.18
C TRP A 283 14.61 11.36 -11.07
N PHE A 284 13.34 11.07 -11.36
CA PHE A 284 12.97 9.92 -12.19
C PHE A 284 13.53 10.04 -13.61
N LEU A 285 13.42 11.20 -14.25
CA LEU A 285 13.99 11.44 -15.58
C LEU A 285 15.52 11.32 -15.57
N GLY A 286 16.17 11.81 -14.52
CA GLY A 286 17.61 11.63 -14.30
C GLY A 286 18.00 10.15 -14.20
N PHE A 287 17.25 9.36 -13.41
CA PHE A 287 17.43 7.92 -13.32
C PHE A 287 17.26 7.22 -14.68
N VAL A 288 16.21 7.54 -15.43
CA VAL A 288 16.00 6.99 -16.79
C VAL A 288 17.14 7.39 -17.73
N GLY A 289 17.62 8.64 -17.63
CA GLY A 289 18.76 9.12 -18.40
C GLY A 289 20.04 8.35 -18.12
N VAL A 290 20.36 8.13 -16.83
CA VAL A 290 21.50 7.32 -16.40
C VAL A 290 21.35 5.87 -16.85
N ALA A 291 20.17 5.28 -16.70
CA ALA A 291 19.90 3.92 -17.14
C ALA A 291 20.09 3.73 -18.65
N LYS A 292 19.60 4.69 -19.44
CA LYS A 292 19.79 4.70 -20.89
C LYS A 292 21.25 4.92 -21.28
N HIS A 293 21.99 5.72 -20.51
CA HIS A 293 23.43 5.90 -20.72
C HIS A 293 24.19 4.59 -20.49
N ILE A 294 23.88 3.87 -19.40
CA ILE A 294 24.49 2.57 -19.08
C ILE A 294 24.12 1.51 -20.12
N ASP A 295 22.85 1.45 -20.59
CA ASP A 295 22.44 0.54 -21.66
C ASP A 295 23.18 0.82 -22.97
N ARG A 296 23.42 2.11 -23.30
CA ARG A 296 24.16 2.50 -24.51
C ARG A 296 25.66 2.23 -24.42
N LYS A 297 26.28 2.47 -23.26
CA LYS A 297 27.74 2.40 -23.08
C LYS A 297 28.22 1.00 -22.76
N ASP A 298 27.53 0.33 -21.83
CA ASP A 298 27.98 -0.94 -21.25
C ASP A 298 27.09 -2.12 -21.70
N HIS A 299 26.05 -1.87 -22.51
CA HIS A 299 25.06 -2.87 -22.93
C HIS A 299 24.40 -3.61 -21.77
N ARG A 300 24.24 -2.94 -20.62
CA ARG A 300 23.59 -3.49 -19.43
C ARG A 300 22.22 -2.85 -19.21
N VAL A 301 21.24 -3.67 -18.88
CA VAL A 301 19.89 -3.25 -18.56
C VAL A 301 19.66 -3.40 -17.05
N PHE A 302 18.99 -2.43 -16.45
CA PHE A 302 18.57 -2.53 -15.06
C PHE A 302 17.42 -3.52 -14.94
N VAL A 303 17.61 -4.57 -14.14
CA VAL A 303 16.61 -5.61 -13.91
C VAL A 303 16.32 -5.70 -12.42
N VAL A 304 15.03 -5.66 -12.10
CA VAL A 304 14.48 -5.91 -10.77
C VAL A 304 13.92 -7.33 -10.79
N GLU A 305 14.61 -8.27 -10.14
CA GLU A 305 14.13 -9.64 -9.98
C GLU A 305 13.51 -9.79 -8.59
N LYS A 306 12.22 -10.08 -8.54
CA LYS A 306 11.49 -10.32 -7.29
C LYS A 306 11.29 -11.83 -7.09
N ARG A 307 11.70 -12.35 -5.94
CA ARG A 307 11.54 -13.76 -5.57
C ARG A 307 10.63 -13.88 -4.37
N PRO A 308 9.37 -14.29 -4.55
CA PRO A 308 8.47 -14.54 -3.44
C PRO A 308 8.90 -15.79 -2.66
N GLU A 309 8.70 -15.75 -1.35
CA GLU A 309 8.93 -16.83 -0.40
C GLU A 309 7.58 -17.23 0.18
N PHE A 310 7.29 -18.53 0.18
CA PHE A 310 6.03 -19.10 0.66
C PHE A 310 6.26 -19.99 1.86
N GLU A 311 5.30 -19.95 2.79
CA GLU A 311 5.20 -20.90 3.88
C GLU A 311 3.83 -21.59 3.80
N PRO A 312 3.71 -22.87 4.21
CA PRO A 312 2.42 -23.54 4.28
C PRO A 312 1.48 -22.79 5.24
N ALA A 313 0.24 -22.51 4.84
CA ALA A 313 -0.73 -21.96 5.77
C ALA A 313 -0.94 -22.96 6.92
N GLU A 314 -0.71 -22.50 8.15
CA GLU A 314 -1.14 -23.24 9.33
C GLU A 314 -2.65 -23.49 9.18
N GLY A 315 -3.03 -24.77 9.10
CA GLY A 315 -4.42 -25.15 8.97
C GLY A 315 -5.20 -24.57 10.15
N SER A 316 -6.31 -23.90 9.87
CA SER A 316 -7.26 -23.46 10.90
C SER A 316 -7.97 -24.66 11.53
N GLY A 317 -7.23 -25.53 12.19
CA GLY A 317 -7.69 -26.69 12.92
C GLY A 317 -7.46 -26.44 14.41
N LYS A 318 -8.48 -25.93 15.08
CA LYS A 318 -8.57 -26.02 16.53
C LYS A 318 -8.70 -27.51 16.86
N SER A 319 -7.83 -28.02 17.74
CA SER A 319 -7.67 -29.42 18.19
C SER A 319 -6.94 -30.32 17.17
N ASP A 320 -5.86 -31.04 17.52
CA ASP A 320 -5.86 -32.13 18.49
C ASP A 320 -4.46 -32.45 19.05
N VAL A 321 -4.44 -32.69 20.37
CA VAL A 321 -3.73 -33.77 21.10
C VAL A 321 -2.23 -33.98 20.83
N GLU A 322 -1.45 -33.68 21.88
CA GLU A 322 -0.10 -34.19 22.11
C GLU A 322 0.00 -35.71 21.89
N GLY A 323 0.92 -36.12 21.02
CA GLY A 323 1.42 -37.49 21.01
C GLY A 323 1.16 -38.26 19.72
N SER A 324 1.86 -37.92 18.64
CA SER A 324 2.44 -38.96 17.78
C SER A 324 3.54 -38.37 16.89
N SER A 325 4.55 -39.19 16.65
CA SER A 325 5.75 -38.90 15.89
C SER A 325 5.44 -38.44 14.46
N GLY A 326 5.89 -37.22 14.14
CA GLY A 326 6.57 -36.88 12.88
C GLY A 326 6.03 -37.48 11.58
N ARG A 327 4.88 -37.00 11.12
CA ARG A 327 4.58 -36.84 9.68
C ARG A 327 3.38 -35.90 9.55
N VAL A 328 3.66 -34.64 9.18
CA VAL A 328 2.60 -33.71 8.78
C VAL A 328 2.06 -34.21 7.45
N ASP A 329 0.77 -34.57 7.43
CA ASP A 329 0.09 -35.11 6.26
C ASP A 329 -0.10 -33.98 5.23
N PRO A 330 0.57 -34.00 4.05
CA PRO A 330 0.61 -32.86 3.12
C PRO A 330 -0.75 -32.51 2.50
N ARG A 331 -1.76 -33.36 2.70
CA ARG A 331 -3.14 -33.14 2.24
C ARG A 331 -3.99 -32.27 3.19
N ARG A 332 -3.48 -31.96 4.39
CA ARG A 332 -4.14 -31.09 5.38
C ARG A 332 -3.46 -29.73 5.56
N SER A 333 -2.35 -29.48 4.88
CA SER A 333 -1.74 -28.15 4.86
C SER A 333 -2.72 -27.20 4.21
N GLY A 334 -3.09 -26.12 4.88
CA GLY A 334 -3.68 -24.98 4.18
C GLY A 334 -2.72 -24.58 3.05
N GLY A 335 -3.23 -24.04 1.96
CA GLY A 335 -2.41 -23.69 0.79
C GLY A 335 -1.19 -22.82 1.13
N LEU A 336 -0.26 -22.70 0.19
CA LEU A 336 0.92 -21.86 0.37
C LEU A 336 0.52 -20.38 0.52
N VAL A 337 1.01 -19.73 1.57
CA VAL A 337 0.85 -18.28 1.78
C VAL A 337 2.17 -17.62 1.47
N GLN A 338 2.14 -16.58 0.63
CA GLN A 338 3.31 -15.76 0.39
C GLN A 338 3.61 -14.96 1.66
N VAL A 339 4.72 -15.28 2.31
CA VAL A 339 5.13 -14.64 3.57
C VAL A 339 6.13 -13.53 3.31
N HIS A 340 6.97 -13.67 2.28
CA HIS A 340 8.00 -12.69 1.99
C HIS A 340 8.28 -12.57 0.49
N GLU A 341 9.04 -11.53 0.12
CA GLU A 341 9.51 -11.30 -1.22
C GLU A 341 10.89 -10.65 -1.14
N THR A 342 11.90 -11.38 -1.62
CA THR A 342 13.27 -10.91 -1.70
C THR A 342 13.51 -10.27 -3.06
N VAL A 343 14.00 -9.03 -3.07
CA VAL A 343 14.20 -8.26 -4.31
C VAL A 343 15.68 -8.10 -4.62
N TYR A 344 16.07 -8.51 -5.82
CA TYR A 344 17.41 -8.44 -6.37
C TYR A 344 17.48 -7.35 -7.42
N LEU A 345 18.30 -6.34 -7.17
CA LEU A 345 18.55 -5.23 -8.08
C LEU A 345 19.90 -5.46 -8.76
N SER A 346 19.91 -5.59 -10.09
CA SER A 346 21.15 -5.87 -10.82
C SER A 346 21.19 -5.20 -12.20
N TRP A 347 22.40 -4.87 -12.63
CA TRP A 347 22.68 -4.46 -14.00
C TRP A 347 23.13 -5.69 -14.78
N VAL A 348 22.26 -6.19 -15.65
CA VAL A 348 22.45 -7.46 -16.37
C VAL A 348 22.79 -7.16 -17.82
N GLY A 349 23.82 -7.82 -18.36
CA GLY A 349 24.22 -7.68 -19.76
C GLY A 349 23.09 -8.07 -20.71
N ARG A 350 22.87 -7.29 -21.76
CA ARG A 350 21.75 -7.47 -22.70
C ARG A 350 21.84 -8.81 -23.42
N GLU A 351 23.04 -9.28 -23.69
CA GLU A 351 23.34 -10.62 -24.22
C GLU A 351 22.93 -11.73 -23.25
N THR A 352 23.15 -11.59 -21.95
CA THR A 352 22.70 -12.60 -20.97
C THR A 352 21.18 -12.65 -20.85
N LEU A 353 20.49 -11.51 -20.97
CA LEU A 353 19.01 -11.48 -21.07
C LEU A 353 18.51 -12.08 -22.38
N ARG A 354 19.21 -11.83 -23.50
CA ARG A 354 18.90 -12.44 -24.79
C ARG A 354 19.13 -13.94 -24.77
N GLN A 355 20.20 -14.43 -24.16
CA GLN A 355 20.47 -15.87 -23.97
C GLN A 355 19.44 -16.50 -23.05
N ARG A 356 19.05 -15.82 -21.95
CA ARG A 356 17.94 -16.28 -21.08
C ARG A 356 16.63 -16.40 -21.87
N ARG A 357 16.41 -15.53 -22.86
CA ARG A 357 15.23 -15.50 -23.74
C ARG A 357 15.32 -16.46 -24.94
N GLN A 358 16.52 -16.67 -25.49
CA GLN A 358 16.79 -17.57 -26.61
C GLN A 358 16.87 -19.02 -26.14
N GLY A 359 17.44 -19.32 -24.98
CA GLY A 359 17.35 -20.63 -24.35
C GLY A 359 15.92 -21.03 -23.95
N THR A 360 14.97 -20.08 -23.94
CA THR A 360 13.53 -20.36 -23.82
C THR A 360 12.83 -20.52 -25.19
N ALA A 361 13.47 -20.13 -26.29
CA ALA A 361 12.90 -20.15 -27.64
C ALA A 361 13.50 -21.24 -28.55
N ASP A 362 14.77 -21.58 -28.36
CA ASP A 362 15.53 -22.59 -29.11
C ASP A 362 15.73 -23.84 -28.26
N GLY A 363 14.63 -24.58 -28.03
CA GLY A 363 14.68 -25.92 -27.46
C GLY A 363 14.81 -26.98 -28.56
N ASP A 364 16.00 -27.14 -29.14
CA ASP A 364 16.38 -28.38 -29.84
C ASP A 364 17.27 -29.20 -28.89
N GLY A 365 16.82 -30.41 -28.61
CA GLY A 365 17.37 -31.28 -27.59
C GLY A 365 18.58 -32.02 -28.10
N THR A 366 19.77 -31.71 -27.60
CA THR A 366 20.88 -32.66 -27.41
C THR A 366 22.07 -31.95 -26.77
N GLN A 367 22.10 -31.93 -25.43
CA GLN A 367 23.30 -31.96 -24.57
C GLN A 367 22.88 -31.65 -23.12
N MET A 368 22.23 -32.60 -22.47
CA MET A 368 22.13 -32.65 -21.02
C MET A 368 22.18 -34.12 -20.60
N GLU A 369 23.38 -34.65 -20.44
CA GLU A 369 23.58 -35.94 -19.76
C GLU A 369 24.29 -35.81 -18.40
N GLU A 370 24.57 -34.58 -17.92
CA GLU A 370 25.12 -34.39 -16.56
C GLU A 370 24.54 -33.14 -15.88
N ARG A 371 23.32 -33.27 -15.34
CA ARG A 371 22.76 -32.58 -14.14
C ARG A 371 21.25 -32.39 -14.30
N ARG A 372 20.44 -33.13 -13.53
CA ARG A 372 19.18 -32.63 -12.92
C ARG A 372 18.48 -33.72 -12.09
N GLU A 373 18.92 -33.86 -10.85
CA GLU A 373 18.00 -34.02 -9.71
C GLU A 373 17.90 -32.63 -9.06
N SER A 374 16.90 -31.82 -9.45
CA SER A 374 16.39 -30.65 -8.71
C SER A 374 15.54 -29.80 -9.64
N ASN A 375 14.31 -29.47 -9.21
CA ASN A 375 13.42 -28.39 -9.68
C ASN A 375 12.03 -28.88 -10.10
N LEU A 376 11.25 -29.35 -9.14
CA LEU A 376 9.82 -29.01 -9.16
C LEU A 376 9.71 -27.48 -8.95
N SER A 377 8.85 -26.82 -9.73
CA SER A 377 8.50 -25.41 -9.52
C SER A 377 8.07 -25.20 -8.06
N PRO A 378 8.64 -24.24 -7.32
CA PRO A 378 8.18 -23.91 -5.96
C PRO A 378 6.71 -23.48 -5.88
N TYR A 379 6.06 -23.26 -7.03
CA TYR A 379 4.73 -22.69 -7.20
C TYR A 379 3.68 -23.71 -7.66
N ALA A 380 4.07 -24.97 -7.79
CA ALA A 380 3.20 -26.05 -8.28
C ALA A 380 1.89 -26.09 -7.46
N GLY A 381 0.77 -25.77 -8.11
CA GLY A 381 -0.56 -25.76 -7.48
C GLY A 381 -1.04 -24.40 -6.91
N THR A 382 -0.44 -23.28 -7.31
CA THR A 382 -0.92 -21.93 -6.95
C THR A 382 -1.31 -21.11 -8.20
N ASP A 383 -2.14 -20.08 -8.04
CA ASP A 383 -2.53 -19.15 -9.12
C ASP A 383 -1.33 -18.40 -9.77
N PHE A 384 -0.14 -18.52 -9.19
CA PHE A 384 1.12 -17.95 -9.69
C PHE A 384 1.97 -18.95 -10.48
N ASP A 385 1.60 -20.23 -10.53
CA ASP A 385 2.34 -21.24 -11.28
C ASP A 385 2.44 -20.83 -12.76
N GLY A 386 1.38 -20.25 -13.33
CA GLY A 386 1.31 -19.71 -14.69
C GLY A 386 2.15 -18.45 -14.97
N TYR A 387 2.49 -17.65 -13.95
CA TYR A 387 3.28 -16.41 -14.12
C TYR A 387 4.78 -16.69 -14.22
N PHE A 388 5.25 -17.80 -13.63
CA PHE A 388 6.66 -18.17 -13.59
C PHE A 388 6.98 -19.49 -14.34
N THR A 389 5.99 -20.21 -14.86
CA THR A 389 6.21 -21.45 -15.65
C THR A 389 6.99 -21.22 -16.95
N ASN A 390 6.98 -20.00 -17.49
CA ASN A 390 7.85 -19.63 -18.62
C ASN A 390 9.33 -19.50 -18.25
N LEU A 391 9.73 -19.85 -17.03
CA LEU A 391 11.13 -20.02 -16.64
C LEU A 391 11.60 -21.48 -16.59
N ASN A 392 10.76 -22.49 -16.89
CA ASN A 392 11.18 -23.90 -16.75
C ASN A 392 10.58 -24.96 -17.72
N ALA A 393 9.87 -24.61 -18.80
CA ALA A 393 9.25 -25.62 -19.67
C ALA A 393 10.12 -26.04 -20.88
N THR A 394 10.75 -27.20 -20.78
CA THR A 394 11.25 -28.02 -21.91
C THR A 394 10.07 -28.74 -22.59
N PRO A 395 9.97 -28.79 -23.94
CA PRO A 395 9.06 -29.71 -24.60
C PRO A 395 9.79 -31.00 -25.04
N GLY A 396 9.31 -32.14 -24.54
CA GLY A 396 9.31 -33.40 -25.29
C GLY A 396 10.21 -34.53 -24.78
N GLN A 397 9.57 -35.65 -24.41
CA GLN A 397 10.13 -36.98 -24.68
C GLN A 397 9.00 -37.90 -25.17
N GLY A 398 9.14 -38.41 -26.38
CA GLY A 398 8.33 -39.50 -26.90
C GLY A 398 9.20 -40.75 -27.13
N ARG A 399 8.60 -41.94 -27.10
CA ARG A 399 8.94 -43.09 -27.97
C ARG A 399 8.11 -44.35 -27.70
N TYR A 400 7.56 -44.92 -28.77
CA TYR A 400 7.63 -46.35 -29.18
C TYR A 400 7.52 -46.36 -30.73
N GLN A 401 8.57 -46.78 -31.48
CA GLN A 401 8.67 -48.06 -32.21
C GLN A 401 7.40 -48.36 -33.04
N TYR A 402 7.38 -48.30 -34.38
CA TYR A 402 8.25 -48.90 -35.41
C TYR A 402 8.20 -48.09 -36.71
#